data_AF-A0A7C4VMP2-F1
#
_entry.id   AF-A0A7C4VMP2-F1
#
_cell.length_a   1.000
_cell.length_b   1.000
_cell.length_c   1.000
_cell.angle_alpha   90.00
_cell.angle_beta   90.00
_cell.angle_gamma   90.00
#
_symmetry.space_group_name_H-M   'P 1'
#
loop_
_entity.id
_entity.type
_entity.pdbx_description
1 polymer ?
#
loop_
_entity_poly.entity_id
_entity_poly.type
_entity_poly.pdbx_seq_one_letter_code
_entity_poly.pdbx_strand_id
1 'polypeptide(L)' 'MLTINDDARFLQLIKALDAGWEIDQPVLIRSTWRTTHEASGTYHFILRRKAHDQTTLLSLPPSPELLTFLAEHKIRITTF' A
#
# COMPACT_ATOMS: atom_id res chain seq x y z
N MET A 1 3.17 -15.25 -10.76
CA MET A 1 3.65 -14.48 -11.92
C MET A 1 3.13 -13.07 -11.71
N LEU A 2 3.96 -12.17 -11.17
CA LEU A 2 3.58 -10.77 -10.97
C LEU A 2 3.43 -10.11 -12.34
N THR A 3 2.43 -9.24 -12.50
CA THR A 3 2.35 -8.43 -13.71
C THR A 3 3.32 -7.26 -13.54
N ILE A 4 4.04 -6.87 -14.59
CA ILE A 4 5.06 -5.79 -14.59
C ILE A 4 4.58 -4.49 -13.91
N ASN A 5 3.26 -4.28 -13.85
CA ASN A 5 2.61 -3.12 -13.26
C ASN A 5 2.57 -3.13 -11.72
N ASP A 6 2.60 -4.30 -11.08
CA ASP A 6 2.50 -4.44 -9.63
C ASP A 6 3.82 -4.00 -8.95
N ASP A 7 4.96 -4.43 -9.53
CA ASP A 7 6.31 -4.04 -9.12
C ASP A 7 6.51 -2.53 -9.20
N ALA A 8 5.98 -1.90 -10.26
CA ALA A 8 6.10 -0.45 -10.46
C ALA A 8 5.39 0.35 -9.35
N ARG A 9 4.24 -0.12 -8.86
CA ARG A 9 3.50 0.55 -7.79
C ARG A 9 4.15 0.38 -6.42
N PHE A 10 4.71 -0.80 -6.14
CA PHE A 10 5.49 -0.99 -4.92
C PHE A 10 6.73 -0.09 -4.91
N LEU A 11 7.47 -0.01 -6.03
CA LEU A 11 8.59 0.91 -6.16
C LEU A 11 8.17 2.39 -6.02
N GLN A 12 6.97 2.76 -6.47
CA GLN A 12 6.44 4.11 -6.27
C GLN A 12 6.21 4.41 -4.78
N LEU A 13 5.69 3.44 -4.01
CA LEU A 13 5.55 3.58 -2.57
C LEU A 13 6.92 3.83 -1.92
N ILE A 14 7.92 3.00 -2.20
CA ILE A 14 9.28 3.15 -1.64
C ILE A 14 9.87 4.52 -1.98
N LYS A 15 9.78 4.95 -3.24
CA LYS A 15 10.26 6.28 -3.67
C LYS A 15 9.56 7.42 -2.94
N ALA A 16 8.26 7.29 -2.62
CA ALA A 16 7.56 8.29 -1.84
C ALA A 16 8.09 8.33 -0.41
N LEU A 17 8.30 7.17 0.24
CA LEU A 17 8.86 7.11 1.59
C LEU A 17 10.26 7.73 1.64
N ASP A 18 11.13 7.42 0.67
CA ASP A 18 12.47 8.01 0.54
C ASP A 18 12.44 9.53 0.33
N ALA A 19 11.39 10.06 -0.32
CA ALA A 19 11.18 11.49 -0.52
C ALA A 19 10.58 12.22 0.69
N GLY A 20 10.44 11.52 1.83
CA GLY A 20 9.93 12.06 3.09
C GLY A 20 8.40 12.06 3.21
N TRP A 21 7.71 11.22 2.44
CA TRP A 21 6.30 10.94 2.70
C TRP A 21 6.17 9.94 3.84
N GLU A 22 5.16 10.13 4.68
CA GLU A 22 4.84 9.24 5.79
C GLU A 22 3.55 8.47 5.48
N ILE A 23 3.49 7.20 5.86
CA ILE A 23 2.25 6.41 5.82
C ILE A 23 1.34 6.89 6.96
N ASP A 24 0.18 7.41 6.61
CA ASP A 24 -0.89 7.65 7.56
C ASP A 24 -1.58 6.33 7.88
N GLN A 25 -1.23 5.75 9.03
CA GLN A 25 -1.80 4.48 9.47
C GLN A 25 -3.20 4.64 10.08
N PRO A 26 -4.08 3.64 9.94
CA PRO A 26 -3.83 2.32 9.33
C PRO A 26 -3.93 2.33 7.79
N VAL A 27 -3.24 1.38 7.15
CA VAL A 27 -3.46 1.06 5.72
C VAL A 27 -4.81 0.40 5.58
N LEU A 28 -5.63 0.87 4.63
CA LEU A 28 -6.95 0.31 4.41
C LEU A 28 -6.86 -0.84 3.41
N ILE A 29 -7.53 -1.95 3.67
CA ILE A 29 -7.66 -3.05 2.70
C ILE A 29 -9.12 -3.22 2.29
N ARG A 30 -9.36 -3.29 0.97
CA ARG A 30 -10.69 -3.56 0.42
C ARG A 30 -10.68 -4.84 -0.40
N SER A 31 -11.58 -5.76 -0.08
CA SER A 31 -11.85 -6.94 -0.91
C SER A 31 -12.27 -6.52 -2.31
N THR A 32 -11.68 -7.11 -3.34
CA THR A 32 -12.13 -6.91 -4.71
C THR A 32 -13.47 -7.61 -4.92
N TRP A 33 -14.40 -6.98 -5.66
CA TRP A 33 -15.79 -7.47 -5.86
C TRP A 33 -15.91 -8.85 -6.52
N ARG A 34 -14.80 -9.48 -6.94
CA ARG A 34 -14.78 -10.69 -7.78
C ARG A 34 -14.18 -11.94 -7.15
N THR A 35 -13.82 -11.94 -5.87
CA THR A 35 -13.03 -13.06 -5.35
C THR A 35 -13.51 -13.55 -3.99
N THR A 36 -14.02 -14.78 -4.00
CA THR A 36 -14.34 -15.63 -2.85
C THR A 36 -13.10 -16.27 -2.21
N HIS A 37 -11.90 -15.74 -2.45
CA HIS A 37 -10.65 -16.24 -1.88
C HIS A 37 -10.00 -15.13 -1.05
N GLU A 38 -9.72 -15.46 0.22
CA GLU A 38 -9.38 -14.63 1.38
C GLU A 38 -8.09 -13.77 1.26
N ALA A 39 -7.54 -13.54 0.06
CA ALA A 39 -6.23 -12.88 -0.11
C ALA A 39 -6.14 -11.82 -1.22
N SER A 40 -7.26 -11.41 -1.84
CA SER A 40 -7.25 -10.50 -3.01
C SER A 40 -7.76 -9.08 -2.70
N GLY A 41 -7.29 -8.51 -1.59
CA GLY A 41 -7.60 -7.13 -1.22
C GLY A 41 -6.65 -6.11 -1.85
N THR A 42 -7.15 -4.96 -2.30
CA THR A 42 -6.27 -3.83 -2.65
C THR A 42 -5.92 -3.05 -1.38
N TYR A 43 -4.63 -2.80 -1.17
CA TYR A 43 -4.10 -2.00 -0.07
C TYR A 43 -4.06 -0.54 -0.47
N HIS A 44 -4.68 0.31 0.34
CA HIS A 44 -4.82 1.73 0.15
C HIS A 44 -3.97 2.47 1.18
N PHE A 45 -2.87 3.05 0.70
CA PHE A 45 -1.92 3.83 1.47
C PHE A 45 -2.26 5.30 1.35
N ILE A 46 -2.70 5.90 2.45
CA ILE A 46 -2.74 7.35 2.56
C ILE A 46 -1.33 7.80 2.93
N LEU A 47 -0.72 8.62 2.09
CA LEU A 47 0.60 9.19 2.33
C LEU A 47 0.47 10.69 2.62
N ARG A 48 1.12 11.16 3.67
CA ARG A 48 1.19 12.58 4.02
C ARG A 48 2.62 13.10 3.94
N ARG A 49 2.77 14.31 3.40
CA ARG A 49 4.03 15.06 3.41
C ARG A 49 3.83 16.34 4.20
N LYS A 50 4.01 16.25 5.53
CA LYS A 50 3.69 17.32 6.49
C LYS A 50 4.36 18.66 6.17
N ALA A 51 5.61 18.63 5.71
CA ALA A 51 6.36 19.84 5.35
C ALA A 51 5.70 20.67 4.23
N HIS A 52 4.83 20.06 3.43
CA HIS A 52 4.15 20.70 2.30
C HIS A 52 2.62 20.67 2.42
N ASP A 53 2.08 20.17 3.54
CA ASP A 53 0.64 19.94 3.74
C ASP A 53 -0.02 19.18 2.57
N GLN A 54 0.68 18.16 2.06
CA GLN A 54 0.19 17.35 0.94
C GLN A 54 -0.28 15.98 1.40
N THR A 55 -1.35 15.49 0.78
CA THR A 55 -1.87 14.13 0.97
C THR A 55 -2.06 13.47 -0.40
N THR A 56 -1.70 12.19 -0.50
CA THR A 56 -1.95 11.38 -1.70
C THR A 56 -2.38 9.97 -1.31
N LEU A 57 -3.04 9.28 -2.24
CA LEU A 57 -3.48 7.89 -2.08
C LEU A 57 -2.74 7.02 -3.09
N LEU A 58 -2.06 5.98 -2.61
CA LEU A 58 -1.51 4.92 -3.44
C LEU A 58 -2.26 3.61 -3.19
N SER A 59 -2.71 2.96 -4.26
CA SER A 59 -3.47 1.70 -4.18
C SER A 59 -2.69 0.58 -4.83
N LEU A 60 -2.35 -0.44 -4.04
CA LEU A 60 -1.48 -1.54 -4.44
C LEU A 60 -2.24 -2.87 -4.34
N PRO A 61 -2.22 -3.71 -5.39
CA PRO A 61 -2.62 -5.10 -5.25
C PRO A 61 -1.62 -5.85 -4.34
N PRO A 62 -2.00 -7.02 -3.80
CA PRO A 62 -1.09 -7.82 -3.01
C PRO A 62 0.09 -8.29 -3.87
N SER A 63 1.32 -8.10 -3.38
CA SER A 63 2.54 -8.68 -3.92
C SER A 63 3.39 -9.25 -2.78
N PRO A 64 4.28 -10.23 -3.05
CA PRO A 64 5.19 -10.75 -2.03
C PRO A 64 5.99 -9.64 -1.31
N GLU A 65 6.50 -8.67 -2.06
CA GLU A 65 7.30 -7.54 -1.56
C GLU A 65 6.47 -6.64 -0.66
N LEU A 66 5.22 -6.34 -1.07
CA LEU A 66 4.29 -5.55 -0.27
C LEU A 66 3.94 -6.26 1.04
N LEU A 67 3.67 -7.56 1.00
CA LEU A 67 3.32 -8.34 2.18
C LEU A 67 4.49 -8.44 3.17
N THR A 68 5.72 -8.66 2.66
CA THR A 68 6.94 -8.61 3.48
C THR A 68 7.11 -7.23 4.12
N PHE A 69 6.99 -6.16 3.34
CA PHE A 69 7.09 -4.78 3.84
C PHE A 69 6.08 -4.52 4.97
N LEU A 70 4.80 -4.88 4.77
CA LEU A 70 3.77 -4.69 5.79
C LEU A 70 4.09 -5.43 7.09
N ALA A 71 4.59 -6.67 7.00
CA ALA A 71 4.95 -7.50 8.14
C ALA A 71 6.18 -6.96 8.89
N GLU A 72 7.27 -6.66 8.18
CA GLU A 72 8.53 -6.17 8.77
C GLU A 72 8.35 -4.82 9.47
N HIS A 73 7.61 -3.90 8.83
CA HIS A 73 7.35 -2.56 9.37
C HIS A 73 6.18 -2.51 10.36
N LYS A 74 5.56 -3.67 10.68
CA LYS A 74 4.43 -3.79 11.61
C LYS A 74 3.31 -2.79 11.28
N ILE A 75 3.03 -2.62 9.99
CA ILE A 75 2.03 -1.67 9.53
C ILE A 75 0.65 -2.14 9.96
N ARG A 76 -0.11 -1.27 10.65
CA ARG A 76 -1.50 -1.58 11.00
C ARG A 76 -2.37 -1.58 9.75
N ILE A 77 -3.12 -2.66 9.56
CA ILE A 77 -4.05 -2.83 8.44
C ILE A 77 -5.46 -2.90 9.02
N THR A 78 -6.41 -2.18 8.42
CA THR A 78 -7.83 -2.29 8.76
C THR A 78 -8.67 -2.47 7.51
N THR A 79 -9.77 -3.20 7.64
CA THR A 79 -10.79 -3.30 6.62
C THR A 79 -11.73 -2.09 6.71
N PHE A 80 -12.37 -1.74 5.59
CA PHE A 80 -13.44 -0.75 5.52
C PHE A 80 -14.71 -1.39 4.95
#